data_AF-A0A8B9A015-F1
#
_entry.id   AF-A0A8B9A015-F1
#
_cell.length_a   1.000
_cell.length_b   1.000
_cell.length_c   1.000
_cell.angle_alpha   90.00
_cell.angle_beta   90.00
_cell.angle_gamma   90.00
#
_symmetry.space_group_name_H-M   'P 1'
#
loop_
_entity.id
_entity.type
_entity.pdbx_description
1 polymer ?
#
loop_
_entity_poly.entity_id
_entity_poly.type
_entity_poly.pdbx_seq_one_letter_code
_entity_poly.pdbx_strand_id
1 'polypeptide(L)'
;MGFLYHMMEKAKAQIMEADVAHAQEYIDIIEHRWGAQMGRELHLAAYYLNLRFQYESGIGMDDELLHALRNVIYKMEPDPEVAASCIEETKLFREGSHSFGQRPAVVSKTTMNLCTIQICKTPLHLNYLQI
;
A
#
# COMPACT_ATOMS: atom_id res chain seq x y z
N MET A 1 7.63 -0.84 1.37
CA MET A 1 7.12 -2.23 1.35
C MET A 1 6.21 -2.53 0.16
N GLY A 2 5.20 -1.71 -0.18
CA GLY A 2 4.34 -1.98 -1.36
C GLY A 2 5.07 -2.13 -2.71
N PHE A 3 6.20 -1.43 -2.91
CA PHE A 3 7.06 -1.64 -4.09
C PHE A 3 7.68 -3.05 -4.14
N LEU A 4 7.98 -3.66 -2.99
CA LEU A 4 8.59 -4.98 -2.94
C LEU A 4 7.60 -6.06 -3.38
N TYR A 5 6.33 -5.94 -2.97
CA TYR A 5 5.25 -6.81 -3.46
C TYR A 5 5.12 -6.71 -4.98
N HIS A 6 5.07 -5.49 -5.53
CA HIS A 6 5.01 -5.27 -6.98
C HIS A 6 6.17 -5.92 -7.75
N MET A 7 7.40 -5.74 -7.26
CA MET A 7 8.58 -6.33 -7.88
C MET A 7 8.56 -7.86 -7.77
N MET A 8 8.00 -8.41 -6.70
CA MET A 8 7.83 -9.84 -6.52
C MET A 8 6.84 -10.42 -7.53
N GLU A 9 5.66 -9.81 -7.69
CA GLU A 9 4.68 -10.21 -8.70
C GLU A 9 5.27 -10.15 -10.11
N LYS A 10 6.05 -9.10 -10.42
CA LYS A 10 6.78 -9.02 -11.69
C LYS A 10 7.80 -10.13 -11.87
N ALA A 11 8.55 -10.47 -10.82
CA ALA A 11 9.52 -11.56 -10.87
C ALA A 11 8.84 -12.90 -11.13
N LYS A 12 7.70 -13.18 -10.47
CA LYS A 12 6.92 -14.41 -10.71
C LYS A 12 6.43 -14.49 -12.16
N ALA A 13 5.91 -13.38 -12.70
CA ALA A 13 5.48 -13.31 -14.10
C ALA A 13 6.64 -13.59 -15.07
N GLN A 14 7.81 -13.01 -14.83
CA GLN A 14 9.01 -13.25 -15.64
C GLN A 14 9.51 -14.70 -15.56
N ILE A 15 9.43 -15.33 -14.38
CA ILE A 15 9.77 -16.75 -14.22
C ILE A 15 8.80 -17.62 -15.03
N MET A 16 7.49 -17.31 -14.98
CA MET A 16 6.47 -18.00 -15.76
C MET A 16 6.73 -17.91 -17.27
N GLU A 17 7.18 -16.74 -17.75
CA GLU A 17 7.54 -16.55 -19.16
C GLU A 17 8.85 -17.27 -19.55
N ALA A 18 9.83 -17.33 -18.65
CA ALA A 18 11.16 -17.85 -18.94
C ALA A 18 11.26 -19.38 -18.90
N ASP A 19 10.57 -20.04 -17.97
CA ASP A 19 10.62 -21.50 -17.79
C ASP A 19 9.26 -22.05 -17.35
N VAL A 20 8.29 -22.04 -18.28
CA VAL A 20 6.91 -22.51 -18.04
C VAL A 20 6.86 -23.91 -17.40
N ALA A 21 7.83 -24.78 -17.73
CA ALA A 21 7.84 -26.16 -17.25
C ALA A 21 8.10 -26.27 -15.74
N HIS A 22 8.96 -25.40 -15.18
CA HIS A 22 9.35 -25.43 -13.77
C HIS A 22 8.93 -24.17 -12.99
N ALA A 23 8.31 -23.19 -13.65
CA ALA A 23 7.95 -21.90 -13.06
C ALA A 23 7.16 -22.04 -11.78
N GLN A 24 6.19 -22.96 -11.74
CA GLN A 24 5.37 -23.17 -10.56
C GLN A 24 6.19 -23.63 -9.36
N GLU A 25 7.16 -24.53 -9.54
CA GLU A 25 8.02 -25.01 -8.46
C GLU A 25 8.86 -23.86 -7.88
N TYR A 26 9.40 -22.99 -8.73
CA TYR A 26 10.13 -21.81 -8.29
C TYR A 26 9.23 -20.81 -7.56
N ILE A 27 8.02 -20.57 -8.07
CA ILE A 27 7.04 -19.68 -7.44
C ILE A 27 6.64 -20.21 -6.06
N ASP A 28 6.40 -21.51 -5.92
CA ASP A 28 6.02 -22.13 -4.65
C ASP A 28 7.13 -21.97 -3.59
N ILE A 29 8.40 -22.11 -3.98
CA ILE A 29 9.54 -21.86 -3.09
C ILE A 29 9.58 -20.39 -2.63
N ILE A 30 9.33 -19.46 -3.56
CA ILE A 30 9.29 -18.02 -3.27
C ILE A 30 8.15 -17.72 -2.30
N GLU A 31 6.94 -18.20 -2.59
CA GLU A 31 5.75 -17.99 -1.76
C GLU A 31 5.92 -18.56 -0.35
N HIS A 32 6.47 -19.76 -0.25
CA HIS A 32 6.71 -20.40 1.04
C HIS A 32 7.66 -19.57 1.92
N ARG A 33 8.78 -19.10 1.35
CA ARG A 33 9.74 -18.26 2.06
C ARG A 33 9.17 -16.89 2.39
N TRP A 34 8.48 -16.29 1.43
CA TRP A 34 7.87 -14.98 1.57
C TRP A 34 6.80 -14.97 2.66
N GLY A 35 5.85 -15.89 2.61
CA GLY A 35 4.77 -16.01 3.58
C GLY A 35 5.26 -16.26 5.01
N ALA A 36 6.38 -16.98 5.18
CA ALA A 36 6.98 -17.23 6.49
C ALA A 36 7.69 -16.00 7.09
N GLN A 37 8.30 -15.15 6.26
CA GLN A 37 9.13 -14.02 6.73
C GLN A 37 8.40 -12.68 6.72
N MET A 38 7.38 -12.53 5.87
CA MET A 38 6.78 -11.26 5.55
C MET A 38 5.27 -11.37 5.57
N GLY A 39 4.64 -10.75 6.58
CA GLY A 39 3.20 -10.83 6.80
C GLY A 39 2.42 -10.44 5.55
N ARG A 40 1.77 -11.41 4.90
CA ARG A 40 1.10 -11.27 3.60
C ARG A 40 0.14 -10.09 3.59
N GLU A 41 -0.69 -9.97 4.63
CA GLU A 41 -1.71 -8.91 4.72
C GLU A 41 -1.11 -7.51 4.78
N LEU A 42 -0.01 -7.30 5.52
CA LEU A 42 0.65 -6.00 5.60
C LEU A 42 1.25 -5.59 4.26
N HIS A 43 1.75 -6.54 3.47
CA HIS A 43 2.29 -6.27 2.14
C HIS A 43 1.20 -5.94 1.13
N LEU A 44 0.11 -6.70 1.14
CA LEU A 44 -1.06 -6.44 0.29
C LEU A 44 -1.68 -5.08 0.63
N ALA A 45 -1.85 -4.76 1.91
CA ALA A 45 -2.31 -3.46 2.38
C ALA A 45 -1.37 -2.33 1.94
N ALA A 46 -0.06 -2.50 2.09
CA ALA A 46 0.93 -1.52 1.68
C ALA A 46 1.03 -1.37 0.15
N TYR A 47 0.72 -2.43 -0.61
CA TYR A 47 0.64 -2.40 -2.06
C TYR A 47 -0.60 -1.63 -2.52
N TYR A 48 -1.77 -1.93 -1.94
CA TYR A 48 -3.02 -1.21 -2.18
C TYR A 48 -2.89 0.30 -1.92
N LEU A 49 -2.30 0.68 -0.78
CA LEU A 49 -2.10 2.08 -0.39
C LEU A 49 -0.96 2.80 -1.15
N ASN A 50 -0.27 2.12 -2.07
CA ASN A 50 0.83 2.72 -2.79
C ASN A 50 0.32 3.66 -3.90
N LEU A 51 0.47 4.97 -3.71
CA LEU A 51 0.06 6.01 -4.67
C LEU A 51 0.57 5.78 -6.10
N ARG A 52 1.72 5.11 -6.28
CA ARG A 52 2.26 4.78 -7.60
C ARG A 52 1.40 3.78 -8.36
N PHE A 53 0.76 2.86 -7.65
CA PHE A 53 0.00 1.75 -8.20
C PHE A 53 -1.52 1.88 -7.95
N GLN A 54 -1.92 2.79 -7.07
CA GLN A 54 -3.31 3.04 -6.64
C GLN A 54 -4.37 3.08 -7.76
N TYR A 55 -4.00 3.49 -8.97
CA TYR A 55 -4.90 3.61 -10.12
C TYR A 55 -4.52 2.70 -11.30
N GLU A 56 -3.60 1.76 -11.10
CA GLU A 56 -3.44 0.67 -12.05
C GLU A 56 -4.76 -0.12 -12.11
N SER A 57 -5.16 -0.51 -13.31
CA SER A 57 -6.44 -1.19 -13.52
C SER A 57 -6.52 -2.45 -12.66
N GLY A 58 -7.59 -2.60 -11.88
CA GLY A 58 -7.85 -3.80 -11.08
C GLY A 58 -7.48 -3.67 -9.60
N ILE A 59 -6.49 -2.83 -9.24
CA ILE A 59 -6.00 -2.73 -7.84
C ILE A 59 -7.05 -2.17 -6.88
N GLY A 60 -7.74 -1.09 -7.27
CA GLY A 60 -8.69 -0.40 -6.40
C GLY A 60 -9.92 -1.25 -6.02
N MET A 61 -10.25 -2.28 -6.80
CA MET A 61 -11.41 -3.16 -6.61
C MET A 61 -11.00 -4.60 -6.29
N ASP A 62 -9.71 -4.85 -6.04
CA ASP A 62 -9.23 -6.19 -5.72
C ASP A 62 -9.68 -6.59 -4.30
N ASP A 63 -10.49 -7.65 -4.23
CA ASP A 63 -11.09 -8.10 -2.97
C ASP A 63 -10.04 -8.64 -1.98
N GLU A 64 -8.96 -9.25 -2.47
CA GLU A 64 -7.88 -9.75 -1.61
C GLU A 64 -7.12 -8.60 -0.97
N LEU A 65 -6.78 -7.57 -1.77
CA LEU A 65 -6.12 -6.36 -1.27
C LEU A 65 -6.98 -5.61 -0.25
N LEU A 66 -8.27 -5.49 -0.51
CA LEU A 66 -9.21 -4.84 0.40
C LEU A 66 -9.43 -5.64 1.68
N HIS A 67 -9.49 -6.96 1.60
CA HIS A 67 -9.59 -7.83 2.76
C HIS A 67 -8.33 -7.70 3.64
N ALA A 68 -7.15 -7.80 3.03
CA ALA A 68 -5.88 -7.62 3.72
C ALA A 68 -5.77 -6.26 4.40
N LEU A 69 -6.18 -5.19 3.72
CA LEU A 69 -6.16 -3.84 4.31
C LEU A 69 -7.08 -3.73 5.53
N ARG A 70 -8.31 -4.27 5.46
CA ARG A 70 -9.23 -4.28 6.61
C ARG A 70 -8.64 -5.04 7.79
N ASN A 71 -8.09 -6.23 7.55
CA ASN A 71 -7.48 -7.04 8.62
C ASN A 71 -6.31 -6.32 9.28
N VAL A 72 -5.50 -5.62 8.50
CA VAL A 72 -4.39 -4.80 9.01
C VAL A 72 -4.92 -3.65 9.87
N ILE A 73 -5.94 -2.92 9.41
CA ILE A 73 -6.56 -1.82 10.18
C ILE A 73 -7.11 -2.33 11.51
N TYR A 74 -7.92 -3.40 11.50
CA TYR A 74 -8.49 -3.97 12.72
C TYR A 74 -7.44 -4.50 13.70
N LYS A 75 -6.27 -4.91 13.20
CA LYS A 75 -5.17 -5.37 14.04
C LYS A 75 -4.36 -4.22 14.64
N MET A 76 -4.25 -3.11 13.93
CA MET A 76 -3.46 -1.94 14.37
C MET A 76 -4.27 -1.00 15.28
N GLU A 77 -5.57 -0.89 15.05
CA GLU A 77 -6.44 0.03 15.78
C GLU A 77 -7.42 -0.75 16.69
N PRO A 78 -7.23 -0.71 18.02
CA PRO A 78 -8.10 -1.41 18.96
C PRO A 78 -9.47 -0.73 19.13
N ASP A 79 -9.61 0.55 18.82
CA ASP A 79 -10.91 1.24 18.88
C ASP A 79 -11.75 0.95 17.61
N PRO A 80 -12.91 0.29 17.75
CA PRO A 80 -13.73 -0.07 16.60
C PRO A 80 -14.30 1.15 15.85
N GLU A 81 -14.54 2.28 16.52
CA GLU A 81 -15.06 3.49 15.87
C GLU A 81 -13.97 4.14 15.01
N VAL A 82 -12.74 4.20 15.53
CA VAL A 82 -11.58 4.72 14.78
C VAL A 82 -11.25 3.79 13.61
N ALA A 83 -11.24 2.48 13.83
CA ALA A 83 -11.02 1.50 12.76
C ALA A 83 -12.06 1.61 11.63
N ALA A 84 -13.34 1.79 11.98
CA ALA A 84 -14.40 2.00 11.01
C ALA A 84 -14.18 3.30 10.20
N SER A 85 -13.75 4.39 10.86
CA SER A 85 -13.40 5.64 10.18
C SER A 85 -12.25 5.43 9.18
N CYS A 86 -11.20 4.70 9.56
CA CYS A 86 -10.09 4.38 8.65
C CYS A 86 -10.56 3.57 7.42
N ILE A 87 -11.53 2.67 7.60
CA ILE A 87 -12.11 1.90 6.49
C ILE A 87 -12.91 2.81 5.56
N GLU A 88 -13.64 3.80 6.09
CA GLU A 88 -14.33 4.78 5.24
C GLU A 88 -13.35 5.68 4.47
N GLU A 89 -12.24 6.11 5.09
CA GLU A 89 -11.18 6.85 4.39
C GLU A 89 -10.56 6.06 3.23
N THR A 90 -10.57 4.73 3.30
CA THR A 90 -10.11 3.86 2.21
C THR A 90 -10.94 4.04 0.93
N LYS A 91 -12.24 4.37 1.05
CA LYS A 91 -13.10 4.69 -0.11
C LYS A 91 -12.66 6.00 -0.76
N LEU A 92 -12.39 7.02 0.04
CA LEU A 92 -11.90 8.31 -0.45
C LEU A 92 -10.55 8.16 -1.16
N PHE A 93 -9.67 7.32 -0.60
CA PHE A 93 -8.41 6.94 -1.24
C PHE A 93 -8.66 6.27 -2.59
N ARG A 94 -9.53 5.26 -2.66
CA ARG A 94 -9.85 4.56 -3.91
C ARG A 94 -10.35 5.49 -5.01
N GLU A 95 -11.26 6.39 -4.65
CA GLU A 95 -11.88 7.32 -5.59
C GLU A 95 -10.97 8.48 -5.98
N GLY A 96 -9.85 8.66 -5.28
CA GLY A 96 -9.01 9.85 -5.43
C GLY A 96 -9.76 11.12 -5.05
N SER A 97 -10.71 11.03 -4.12
CA SER A 97 -11.55 12.14 -3.70
C SER A 97 -10.81 13.05 -2.70
N HIS A 98 -11.29 14.29 -2.51
CA HIS A 98 -10.73 15.28 -1.59
C HIS A 98 -9.23 15.57 -1.81
N SER A 99 -8.41 15.42 -0.76
CA SER A 99 -6.97 15.67 -0.77
C SER A 99 -6.21 14.67 -1.64
N PHE A 100 -6.74 13.46 -1.84
CA PHE A 100 -6.11 12.42 -2.67
C PHE A 100 -6.15 12.75 -4.17
N GLY A 101 -7.10 13.58 -4.61
CA GLY A 101 -7.24 14.04 -6.00
C GLY A 101 -6.50 15.33 -6.32
N GLN A 102 -5.89 15.98 -5.32
CA GLN A 102 -5.22 17.27 -5.52
C GLN A 102 -3.92 17.09 -6.32
N ARG A 103 -3.56 18.12 -7.10
CA ARG A 103 -2.34 18.10 -7.95
C ARG A 103 -1.07 17.65 -7.21
N PRO A 104 -0.79 18.06 -5.96
CA PRO A 104 0.39 17.58 -5.24
C PRO A 104 0.40 16.06 -5.03
N ALA A 105 -0.75 15.47 -4.69
CA ALA A 105 -0.90 14.03 -4.53
C ALA A 105 -0.67 13.31 -5.88
N VAL A 106 -1.18 13.87 -6.98
CA VAL A 106 -0.97 13.32 -8.33
C VAL A 106 0.47 13.41 -8.80
N VAL A 107 1.16 14.53 -8.56
CA VAL A 107 2.57 14.74 -8.99
C VAL A 107 3.55 13.89 -8.17
N SER A 108 3.23 13.61 -6.91
CA SER A 108 4.04 12.74 -6.06
C SER A 108 4.18 11.31 -6.61
N LYS A 109 3.22 10.84 -7.44
CA LYS A 109 3.25 9.53 -8.11
C LYS A 109 4.49 9.34 -8.99
N THR A 110 4.92 10.40 -9.67
CA THR A 110 6.03 10.37 -10.62
C THR A 110 7.36 10.79 -9.98
N THR A 111 7.31 11.54 -8.88
CA THR A 111 8.47 12.23 -8.29
C THR A 111 9.02 11.55 -7.04
N MET A 112 8.52 10.35 -6.66
CA MET A 112 9.08 9.59 -5.52
C MET A 112 10.50 9.07 -5.85
N ASN A 113 11.46 10.01 -5.81
CA ASN A 113 12.84 9.77 -5.48
C ASN A 113 12.89 9.24 -4.05
N LEU A 114 13.72 8.21 -3.80
CA LEU A 114 13.72 7.39 -2.59
C LEU A 114 14.05 8.12 -1.27
N CYS A 115 14.14 9.46 -1.26
CA CYS A 115 14.75 10.20 -0.16
C CYS A 115 13.85 11.20 0.59
N THR A 116 12.58 11.37 0.24
CA THR A 116 11.75 12.42 0.87
C THR A 116 10.40 11.89 1.35
N ILE A 117 10.43 10.96 2.30
CA ILE A 117 9.32 10.84 3.27
C ILE A 117 9.55 11.91 4.32
N GLN A 118 9.35 13.17 3.92
CA GLN A 118 9.18 14.25 4.88
C GLN A 118 7.67 14.36 5.07
N ILE A 119 7.17 13.58 6.03
CA ILE A 119 5.84 13.79 6.58
C ILE A 119 5.81 15.27 6.95
N CYS A 120 4.99 16.05 6.23
CA CYS A 120 4.74 17.44 6.54
C CYS A 120 4.20 17.48 7.98
N LYS A 121 5.09 17.72 8.94
CA LYS A 121 4.70 18.27 10.23
C LYS A 121 4.07 19.60 9.91
N THR A 122 2.75 19.67 9.97
CA THR A 122 2.08 20.95 10.16
C THR A 122 2.61 21.53 11.47
N PRO A 123 3.18 22.75 11.48
CA PRO A 123 3.44 23.42 12.74
C PRO A 123 2.09 23.88 13.27
N LEU A 124 1.57 23.16 14.27
CA LEU A 124 0.59 23.74 15.19
C LEU A 124 1.23 25.01 15.74
N HIS A 125 0.68 26.15 15.35
CA HIS A 125 1.10 27.47 15.77
C HIS A 125 0.71 27.65 17.25
N LEU A 126 1.48 27.07 18.17
CA LEU A 126 1.46 27.49 19.58
C LEU A 126 2.31 28.75 19.70
N ASN A 127 1.68 29.91 19.53
CA ASN A 127 2.21 31.16 20.04
C ASN A 127 2.09 31.13 21.58
N TYR A 128 3.14 30.67 22.25
CA TYR A 128 3.41 31.07 23.63
C TYR A 128 3.89 32.51 23.60
N LEU A 129 3.10 33.40 24.22
CA LEU A 129 3.56 34.71 24.68
C LEU A 129 4.70 34.50 25.68
N GLN A 130 5.88 35.04 25.38
CA GLN A 130 6.85 35.49 26.38
C GLN A 130 6.81 37.02 26.36
N ILE A 131 6.12 37.61 27.35
CA ILE A 131 6.57 38.53 28.41
C ILE A 131 5.29 38.96 29.14
#